data_AF-A0A6B2T5U8-F1
#
_entry.id   AF-A0A6B2T5U8-F1
#
_cell.length_a   1.000
_cell.length_b   1.000
_cell.length_c   1.000
_cell.angle_alpha   90.00
_cell.angle_beta   90.00
_cell.angle_gamma   90.00
#
_symmetry.space_group_name_H-M   'P 1'
#
loop_
_entity.id
_entity.type
_entity.pdbx_description
1 polymer ?
#
loop_
_entity_poly.entity_id
_entity_poly.type
_entity_poly.pdbx_seq_one_letter_code
_entity_poly.pdbx_strand_id
1 'polypeptide(L)' 'MLLAHPVVLEDLLERYKTLALLRADQGSAESRQAYEDVAYSLCLATGTSDIDAAVVAAGHRLPGARTLDDSLLSA' A
#
# COMPACT_ATOMS: atom_id res chain seq x y z
N MET A 1 -11.96 -10.32 -7.61
CA MET A 1 -11.18 -9.25 -6.93
C MET A 1 -10.04 -8.85 -7.83
N LEU A 2 -9.84 -7.55 -8.05
CA LEU A 2 -8.74 -7.05 -8.86
C LEU A 2 -7.49 -7.05 -7.98
N LEU A 3 -6.54 -7.93 -8.24
CA LEU A 3 -5.23 -7.87 -7.61
C LEU A 3 -4.44 -6.77 -8.33
N ALA A 4 -4.04 -5.73 -7.59
CA ALA A 4 -3.19 -4.70 -8.16
C ALA A 4 -1.86 -5.33 -8.62
N HIS A 5 -1.33 -4.84 -9.74
CA HIS A 5 -0.01 -5.21 -10.21
C HIS A 5 1.03 -4.87 -9.11
N PRO A 6 2.07 -5.70 -8.86
CA PRO A 6 3.01 -5.51 -7.75
C PRO A 6 3.62 -4.10 -7.67
N VAL A 7 4.01 -3.52 -8.80
CA VAL A 7 4.53 -2.13 -8.88
C VAL A 7 3.53 -1.08 -8.36
N VAL A 8 2.24 -1.24 -8.67
CA VAL A 8 1.18 -0.32 -8.20
C VAL A 8 0.95 -0.52 -6.70
N LEU A 9 1.04 -1.75 -6.22
CA LEU A 9 0.89 -2.06 -4.80
C LEU A 9 2.05 -1.48 -3.97
N GLU A 10 3.27 -1.47 -4.53
CA GLU A 10 4.46 -0.90 -3.88
C GLU A 10 4.33 0.61 -3.70
N ASP A 11 4.05 1.33 -4.79
CA ASP A 11 3.83 2.78 -4.78
C ASP A 11 2.68 3.18 -3.83
N LEU A 12 1.60 2.40 -3.82
CA LEU A 12 0.47 2.66 -2.92
C LEU A 12 0.85 2.46 -1.44
N LEU A 13 1.64 1.43 -1.12
CA LEU A 13 2.12 1.17 0.23
C LEU A 13 3.13 2.25 0.70
N GLU A 14 3.98 2.74 -0.19
CA GLU A 14 4.93 3.82 0.10
C GLU A 14 4.22 5.16 0.37
N ARG A 15 3.22 5.51 -0.45
CA ARG A 15 2.38 6.69 -0.24
C ARG A 15 1.63 6.62 1.09
N TYR A 16 1.10 5.45 1.43
CA TYR A 16 0.45 5.23 2.72
C TYR A 16 1.40 5.54 3.88
N LYS A 17 2.62 4.99 3.87
CA LYS A 17 3.63 5.21 4.92
C LYS A 17 4.01 6.68 5.04
N THR A 18 4.20 7.37 3.92
CA THR A 18 4.53 8.80 3.90
C THR A 18 3.41 9.63 4.52
N LEU A 19 2.15 9.39 4.13
CA LEU A 19 1.00 10.10 4.68
C LEU A 19 0.75 9.75 6.15
N ALA A 20 1.03 8.53 6.58
CA ALA A 20 0.93 8.12 7.98
C ALA A 20 1.88 8.93 8.87
N LEU A 21 3.12 9.16 8.40
CA LEU A 21 4.09 10.01 9.09
C LEU A 21 3.64 11.47 9.14
N LEU A 22 3.15 12.02 8.03
CA LEU A 22 2.66 13.41 7.97
C LEU A 22 1.44 13.63 8.87
N ARG A 23 0.56 12.63 9.01
CA ARG A 23 -0.58 12.70 9.91
C ARG A 23 -0.16 12.78 11.39
N ALA A 24 0.93 12.10 11.76
CA ALA A 24 1.46 12.15 13.12
C ALA A 24 1.99 13.55 13.50
N ASP A 25 2.37 14.36 12.51
CA ASP A 25 2.98 15.69 12.68
C ASP A 25 1.97 16.87 12.64
N GLN A 26 0.68 16.61 12.93
CA GLN A 26 -0.44 17.59 12.86
C GLN A 26 -0.89 17.97 11.43
N GLY A 27 -1.25 16.97 10.61
CA GLY A 27 -1.76 17.18 9.25
C GLY A 27 -3.10 17.96 9.16
N SER A 28 -3.26 18.72 8.07
CA SER A 28 -4.50 19.44 7.73
C SER A 28 -5.67 18.50 7.39
N ALA A 29 -6.88 19.05 7.25
CA ALA A 29 -8.07 18.27 6.84
C ALA A 29 -7.87 17.59 5.47
N GLU A 30 -7.19 18.26 4.54
CA GLU A 30 -6.85 17.72 3.22
C GLU A 30 -5.84 16.57 3.32
N SER A 31 -4.84 16.68 4.20
CA SER A 31 -3.88 15.61 4.47
C SER A 31 -4.55 14.38 5.08
N ARG A 32 -5.54 14.60 5.96
CA ARG A 32 -6.35 13.51 6.53
C ARG A 32 -7.18 12.81 5.46
N GLN A 33 -7.84 13.56 4.57
CA GLN A 33 -8.62 12.97 3.48
C GLN A 33 -7.73 12.13 2.56
N ALA A 34 -6.57 12.66 2.16
CA ALA A 34 -5.61 11.93 1.33
C ALA A 34 -5.13 10.63 2.00
N TYR A 35 -4.91 10.65 3.32
CA TYR A 35 -4.58 9.45 4.08
C TYR A 35 -5.72 8.42 4.04
N GLU A 36 -6.96 8.84 4.27
CA GLU A 36 -8.14 7.97 4.25
C GLU A 36 -8.37 7.34 2.87
N ASP A 37 -8.20 8.12 1.79
CA ASP A 37 -8.35 7.65 0.40
C ASP A 37 -7.29 6.60 0.03
N VAL A 38 -6.03 6.82 0.43
CA VAL A 38 -4.93 5.87 0.20
C VAL A 38 -5.12 4.61 1.02
N ALA A 39 -5.52 4.73 2.28
CA ALA A 39 -5.81 3.58 3.14
C ALA A 39 -6.94 2.72 2.55
N TYR A 40 -8.03 3.35 2.11
CA TYR A 40 -9.14 2.66 1.46
C TYR A 40 -8.71 1.94 0.17
N SER A 41 -7.92 2.61 -0.66
CA SER A 41 -7.38 2.04 -1.89
C SER A 41 -6.48 0.82 -1.61
N LEU A 42 -5.66 0.87 -0.55
CA LEU A 42 -4.79 -0.24 -0.15
C LEU A 42 -5.60 -1.44 0.34
N CYS A 43 -6.66 -1.20 1.13
CA CYS A 43 -7.61 -2.25 1.53
C CYS A 43 -8.24 -2.94 0.32
N LEU A 44 -8.72 -2.16 -0.66
CA LEU A 44 -9.29 -2.71 -1.89
C LEU A 44 -8.27 -3.51 -2.71
N ALA A 45 -7.06 -2.97 -2.92
CA ALA A 45 -6.01 -3.60 -3.72
C ALA A 45 -5.50 -4.92 -3.09
N THR A 46 -5.55 -5.01 -1.76
CA THR A 46 -5.14 -6.21 -1.02
C THR A 46 -6.29 -7.18 -0.78
N GLY A 47 -7.53 -6.70 -0.90
CA GLY A 47 -8.75 -7.46 -0.63
C GLY A 47 -9.02 -7.64 0.87
N THR A 48 -8.69 -6.63 1.66
CA THR A 48 -8.86 -6.61 3.12
C THR A 48 -9.88 -5.54 3.51
N SER A 49 -10.39 -5.62 4.74
CA SER A 49 -11.36 -4.65 5.29
C SER A 49 -10.75 -3.70 6.32
N ASP A 50 -9.47 -3.89 6.64
CA ASP A 50 -8.75 -3.15 7.67
C ASP A 50 -7.35 -2.78 7.18
N ILE A 51 -6.87 -1.60 7.58
CA ILE A 51 -5.61 -1.03 7.09
C ILE A 51 -4.40 -1.80 7.60
N ASP A 52 -4.42 -2.29 8.84
CA ASP A 52 -3.30 -3.06 9.38
C ASP A 52 -3.19 -4.40 8.66
N ALA A 53 -4.32 -5.06 8.41
CA ALA A 53 -4.39 -6.26 7.58
C ALA A 53 -3.92 -5.98 6.13
N ALA A 54 -4.28 -4.83 5.56
CA ALA A 54 -3.85 -4.44 4.22
C ALA A 54 -2.33 -4.28 4.12
N VAL A 55 -1.70 -3.63 5.10
CA VAL A 55 -0.23 -3.42 5.14
C VAL A 55 0.50 -4.76 5.22
N VAL A 56 0.04 -5.68 6.08
CA VAL A 56 0.61 -7.03 6.20
C VAL A 56 0.46 -7.80 4.88
N ALA A 57 -0.74 -7.80 4.30
CA ALA A 57 -1.02 -8.47 3.04
C ALA A 57 -0.20 -7.91 1.87
N ALA A 58 0.00 -6.59 1.82
CA ALA A 58 0.83 -5.93 0.83
C ALA A 58 2.30 -6.36 0.98
N GLY A 59 2.82 -6.37 2.21
CA GLY A 59 4.18 -6.86 2.50
C GLY A 59 4.44 -8.26 1.96
N HIS A 60 3.52 -9.21 2.15
CA HIS A 60 3.66 -10.57 1.64
C HIS A 60 3.61 -10.72 0.11
N ARG A 61 3.14 -9.70 -0.62
CA ARG A 61 2.93 -9.74 -2.07
C ARG A 61 4.02 -8.99 -2.85
N LEU A 62 4.83 -8.18 -2.18
CA LEU A 62 5.91 -7.43 -2.83
C LEU A 62 7.18 -8.27 -3.00
N PRO A 63 7.83 -8.22 -4.18
CA PRO A 63 9.08 -8.92 -4.44
C PRO A 63 10.16 -8.37 -3.49
N GLY A 64 10.70 -9.24 -2.63
CA GLY A 64 11.57 -8.86 -1.51
C GLY A 64 11.10 -9.40 -0.15
N ALA A 65 9.82 -9.75 0.01
CA ALA A 65 9.33 -10.47 1.19
C ALA A 65 9.51 -11.99 1.11
N ARG A 66 9.94 -12.51 -0.06
CA ARG A 66 10.46 -13.86 -0.25
C ARG A 66 11.85 -13.76 -0.86
N THR A 67 12.77 -14.63 -0.45
CA THR A 67 14.17 -14.70 -0.90
C THR A 67 14.35 -15.03 -2.39
N LEU A 68 13.29 -15.31 -3.14
CA LEU A 68 13.29 -15.40 -4.60
C LEU A 68 11.91 -14.94 -5.08
N ASP A 69 11.83 -13.77 -5.71
CA ASP A 69 10.81 -13.57 -6.73
C ASP A 69 11.42 -12.70 -7.84
N ASP A 70 12.01 -13.41 -8.81
CA ASP A 70 12.44 -12.90 -10.11
C ASP A 70 11.20 -12.57 -10.94
N SER A 71 10.61 -11.40 -10.74
CA SER A 71 9.79 -10.80 -11.78
C SER A 71 10.71 -10.16 -12.81
N LEU A 72 11.28 -11.00 -13.67
CA LEU A 72 11.81 -10.59 -14.95
C LEU A 72 10.66 -9.98 -15.76
N LEU A 73 10.66 -8.65 -15.89
CA LEU A 73 10.07 -8.00 -17.06
C LEU A 73 10.86 -8.47 -18.28
N SER A 74 10.50 -9.63 -18.82
CA SER A 74 11.00 -10.06 -20.12
C SER A 74 10.23 -9.31 -21.20
N ALA A 75 10.93 -8.35 -21.80
CA ALA A 75 10.81 -7.74 -23.14
C ALA A 75 9.43 -7.28 -23.63
#